data_AF-A0ABD3AC41-F1
#
_entry.id   AF-A0ABD3AC41-F1
#
_cell.length_a   1.000
_cell.length_b   1.000
_cell.length_c   1.000
_cell.angle_alpha   90.00
_cell.angle_beta   90.00
_cell.angle_gamma   90.00
#
_symmetry.space_group_name_H-M   'P 1'
#
loop_
_entity.id
_entity.type
_entity.pdbx_description
1 polymer ?
#
loop_
_entity_poly.entity_id
_entity_poly.type
_entity_poly.pdbx_seq_one_letter_code
_entity_poly.pdbx_strand_id
1 'polypeptide(L)' 'MNDSDVPAPTRINPLMLAKVNGMDILAMVDTGATHSFVTGREVRRLKLELKEHGYRIKAVKSEAQPVQGAVVVGKK' A
#
# COMPACT_ATOMS: atom_id res chain seq x y z
N MET A 1 14.50 -34.90 -7.68
CA MET A 1 13.84 -33.60 -7.92
C MET A 1 14.60 -32.58 -7.09
N ASN A 2 15.21 -31.56 -7.72
CA ASN A 2 15.92 -30.52 -7.00
C ASN A 2 14.95 -29.37 -6.69
N ASP A 3 15.06 -28.76 -5.52
CA ASP A 3 14.24 -27.59 -5.13
C ASP A 3 14.39 -26.39 -6.09
N SER A 4 15.40 -26.42 -6.95
CA SER A 4 15.70 -25.46 -8.01
C SER A 4 14.73 -25.50 -9.21
N ASP A 5 13.96 -26.59 -9.36
CA ASP A 5 13.02 -26.76 -10.47
C ASP A 5 11.61 -26.20 -10.16
N VAL A 6 11.42 -25.59 -8.98
CA VAL A 6 10.17 -24.88 -8.66
C VAL A 6 10.22 -23.52 -9.36
N PRO A 7 9.38 -23.26 -10.38
CA PRO A 7 9.32 -21.94 -10.98
C PRO A 7 8.99 -20.92 -9.89
N ALA A 8 9.78 -19.86 -9.79
CA ALA A 8 9.50 -18.75 -8.89
C ALA A 8 8.03 -18.34 -9.10
N PRO A 9 7.20 -18.27 -8.05
CA PRO A 9 5.79 -18.00 -8.21
C PRO A 9 5.64 -16.70 -8.99
N THR A 10 4.89 -16.75 -10.09
CA THR A 10 4.56 -15.56 -10.89
C THR A 10 3.86 -14.59 -9.96
N ARG A 11 4.60 -13.61 -9.43
CA ARG A 11 4.06 -12.55 -8.57
C ARG A 11 3.28 -11.58 -9.45
N ILE A 12 2.14 -12.01 -9.95
CA ILE A 12 1.11 -11.07 -10.37
C ILE A 12 0.63 -10.46 -9.07
N ASN A 13 1.04 -9.23 -8.74
CA ASN A 13 0.44 -8.50 -7.64
C ASN A 13 -1.00 -8.18 -8.07
N PRO A 14 -2.02 -8.89 -7.56
CA PRO A 14 -3.36 -8.74 -8.10
C PRO A 14 -3.90 -7.36 -7.72
N LEU A 15 -4.46 -6.66 -8.69
CA LEU A 15 -5.25 -5.46 -8.43
C LEU A 15 -6.65 -5.89 -8.02
N MET A 16 -7.14 -5.38 -6.90
CA MET A 16 -8.53 -5.55 -6.46
C MET A 16 -9.24 -4.22 -6.47
N LEU A 17 -10.54 -4.26 -6.79
CA LEU A 17 -11.42 -3.12 -6.64
C LEU A 17 -11.70 -2.91 -5.14
N ALA A 18 -11.41 -1.72 -4.64
CA ALA A 18 -11.68 -1.32 -3.26
C ALA A 18 -12.42 0.02 -3.25
N LYS A 19 -13.19 0.28 -2.19
CA LYS A 19 -13.90 1.54 -1.99
C LYS A 19 -13.29 2.31 -0.82
N VAL A 20 -12.79 3.50 -1.08
CA VAL A 20 -12.19 4.41 -0.09
C VAL A 20 -12.89 5.75 -0.16
N ASN A 21 -13.44 6.22 0.97
CA ASN A 21 -14.28 7.42 1.02
C ASN A 21 -15.38 7.45 -0.07
N GLY A 22 -16.00 6.29 -0.33
CA GLY A 22 -17.06 6.16 -1.35
C GLY A 22 -16.56 6.03 -2.80
N MET A 23 -15.29 6.29 -3.07
CA MET A 23 -14.68 6.22 -4.41
C MET A 23 -14.04 4.86 -4.66
N ASP A 24 -14.29 4.32 -5.85
CA ASP A 24 -13.68 3.06 -6.28
C ASP A 24 -12.24 3.28 -6.75
N ILE A 25 -11.36 2.36 -6.34
CA ILE A 25 -9.94 2.36 -6.65
C ILE A 25 -9.49 0.94 -7.03
N LEU A 26 -8.47 0.86 -7.88
CA LEU A 26 -7.69 -0.38 -8.04
C LEU A 26 -6.52 -0.34 -7.07
N ALA A 27 -6.55 -1.23 -6.08
CA ALA A 27 -5.50 -1.36 -5.08
C ALA A 27 -4.69 -2.63 -5.32
N MET A 28 -3.37 -2.52 -5.21
CA MET A 28 -2.49 -3.68 -5.24
C MET A 28 -2.62 -4.45 -3.94
N VAL A 29 -2.87 -5.76 -4.02
CA VAL A 29 -2.88 -6.63 -2.86
C VAL A 29 -1.44 -7.00 -2.51
N ASP A 30 -0.90 -6.33 -1.50
CA ASP A 30 0.41 -6.62 -0.92
C ASP A 30 0.23 -7.37 0.39
N THR A 31 0.25 -8.71 0.33
CA THR A 31 0.11 -9.56 1.52
C THR A 31 1.31 -9.50 2.46
N GLY A 32 2.43 -8.90 2.03
CA GLY A 32 3.61 -8.68 2.85
C GLY A 32 3.55 -7.40 3.70
N ALA A 33 2.57 -6.54 3.46
CA ALA A 33 2.43 -5.27 4.15
C ALA A 33 1.44 -5.38 5.33
N THR A 34 1.87 -4.93 6.52
CA THR A 34 0.98 -4.82 7.70
C THR A 34 0.08 -3.59 7.65
N HIS A 35 0.41 -2.62 6.78
CA HIS A 35 -0.33 -1.38 6.55
C HIS A 35 -0.44 -1.14 5.05
N SER A 36 -1.56 -0.58 4.60
CA SER A 36 -1.73 -0.16 3.21
C SER A 36 -1.09 1.19 2.96
N PHE A 37 -0.45 1.36 1.80
CA PHE A 37 0.18 2.62 1.41
C PHE A 37 -0.50 3.23 0.20
N VAL A 38 -0.61 4.55 0.21
CA VAL A 38 -1.15 5.35 -0.89
C VAL A 38 -0.20 6.50 -1.19
N THR A 39 -0.18 6.94 -2.45
CA THR A 39 0.65 8.09 -2.83
C THR A 39 0.00 9.40 -2.37
N GLY A 40 0.80 10.46 -2.18
CA GLY A 40 0.26 11.78 -1.84
C GLY A 40 -0.72 12.34 -2.90
N ARG A 41 -0.62 11.90 -4.16
CA ARG A 41 -1.61 12.22 -5.21
C ARG A 41 -2.97 11.60 -4.89
N GLU A 42 -2.97 10.33 -4.50
CA GLU A 42 -4.19 9.59 -4.16
C GLU A 42 -4.81 10.10 -2.86
N VAL A 43 -4.00 10.53 -1.88
CA VAL A 43 -4.51 11.22 -0.67
C VAL A 43 -5.37 12.43 -1.04
N ARG A 44 -4.89 13.29 -1.94
CA ARG A 44 -5.65 14.46 -2.40
C ARG A 44 -6.89 14.08 -3.20
N ARG A 45 -6.77 13.11 -4.12
CA ARG A 45 -7.89 12.62 -4.94
C ARG A 45 -8.99 12.02 -4.08
N LEU A 46 -8.62 11.24 -3.06
CA LEU A 46 -9.52 10.53 -2.16
C LEU A 46 -10.00 11.38 -0.98
N LYS A 47 -9.51 12.63 -0.87
CA LYS A 47 -9.82 13.57 0.23
C LYS A 47 -9.58 12.93 1.59
N LEU A 48 -8.45 12.24 1.74
CA LEU A 48 -8.06 11.61 3.00
C LEU A 48 -7.49 12.66 3.95
N GLU A 49 -8.04 12.71 5.17
CA GLU A 49 -7.53 13.57 6.24
C GLU A 49 -6.41 12.84 6.98
N LEU A 50 -5.18 13.27 6.74
CA LEU A 50 -4.00 12.70 7.37
C LEU A 50 -3.83 13.23 8.79
N LYS A 51 -3.47 12.32 9.70
CA LYS A 51 -2.92 12.67 11.02
C LYS A 51 -1.40 12.57 10.96
N GLU A 52 -0.73 13.47 11.67
CA GLU A 52 0.71 13.45 11.77
C GLU A 52 1.18 12.11 12.38
N HIS A 53 2.25 11.56 11.80
CA HIS A 53 2.85 10.34 12.27
C HIS A 53 4.36 10.32 12.03
N GLY A 54 5.14 9.70 12.92
CA GLY A 54 6.58 9.47 12.77
C GLY A 54 6.99 8.24 11.93
N TYR A 55 6.12 7.72 11.04
CA TYR A 55 6.46 6.51 10.27
C TYR A 55 7.44 6.83 9.14
N ARG A 56 8.24 5.82 8.77
CA ARG A 56 9.14 5.87 7.60
C ARG A 56 8.89 4.65 6.72
N ILE A 57 9.00 4.83 5.41
CA ILE A 57 8.86 3.78 4.40
C ILE A 57 10.16 3.61 3.62
N LYS A 58 10.57 2.38 3.34
CA LYS A 58 11.78 2.06 2.58
C LYS A 58 11.43 1.21 1.36
N ALA A 59 11.95 1.58 0.19
CA ALA A 59 11.97 0.69 -0.97
C ALA A 59 13.22 -0.21 -0.92
N VAL A 60 13.20 -1.36 -1.61
CA VAL A 60 14.20 -2.44 -1.50
C VAL A 60 15.66 -1.99 -1.65
N LYS A 61 15.91 -0.87 -2.35
CA LYS A 61 17.26 -0.28 -2.52
C LYS A 61 17.28 1.24 -2.33
N SER A 62 16.41 1.77 -1.47
CA SER A 62 16.41 3.19 -1.13
C SER A 62 16.70 3.39 0.35
N GLU A 63 17.07 4.61 0.71
CA GLU A 63 16.95 5.05 2.09
C GLU A 63 15.47 5.08 2.50
N ALA A 64 15.21 4.92 3.80
CA ALA A 64 13.87 5.11 4.33
C ALA A 64 13.49 6.58 4.23
N GLN A 65 12.31 6.88 3.70
CA GLN A 65 11.75 8.22 3.56
C GLN A 65 10.60 8.41 4.57
N PRO A 66 10.37 9.63 5.08
CA PRO A 66 9.25 9.88 5.97
C PRO A 66 7.91 9.69 5.24
N VAL A 67 6.93 9.15 5.96
CA VAL A 67 5.54 9.11 5.50
C VAL A 67 4.89 10.45 5.86
N GLN A 68 4.05 11.01 4.98
CA GLN A 68 3.41 12.32 5.20
C GLN A 68 2.38 12.32 6.35
N GLY A 69 1.83 11.16 6.66
CA GLY A 69 0.87 10.96 7.75
C GLY A 69 0.17 9.61 7.64
N ALA A 70 -0.71 9.33 8.59
CA ALA A 70 -1.53 8.12 8.60
C ALA A 70 -3.01 8.47 8.74
N VAL A 71 -3.87 7.61 8.21
CA VAL A 71 -5.32 7.73 8.32
C VAL A 71 -5.92 6.36 8.58
N VAL A 72 -6.93 6.31 9.45
CA VAL A 72 -7.75 5.11 9.66
C VAL A 72 -9.07 5.33 8.94
N VAL A 73 -9.29 4.60 7.86
CA VAL A 73 -10.56 4.62 7.12
C VAL A 73 -11.50 3.64 7.80
N GLY A 74 -12.68 4.11 8.26
CA GLY A 74 -13.72 3.22 8.81
C GLY A 74 -14.10 3.39 10.28
N LYS A 75 -13.80 4.52 10.93
CA LYS A 75 -14.48 4.89 12.20
C LYS A 75 -15.25 6.21 12.02
N LYS A 76 -16.57 6.12 12.10
CA LYS A 76 -17.39 7.17 12.72
C LYS A 76 -17.39 6.93 14.23
#